data_AF-W4SF52-F1
#
_entry.id   AF-W4SF52-F1
#
_cell.length_a   1.000
_cell.length_b   1.000
_cell.length_c   1.000
_cell.angle_alpha   90.00
_cell.angle_beta   90.00
_cell.angle_gamma   90.00
#
_symmetry.space_group_name_H-M   'P 1'
#
loop_
_entity.id
_entity.type
_entity.pdbx_description
1 polymer ?
#
loop_
_entity_poly.entity_id
_entity_poly.type
_entity_poly.pdbx_seq_one_letter_code
_entity_poly.pdbx_strand_id
1 'polypeptide(L)'
;MQRYGQLLLWVLACLGISLLTSCQAQTTQTHDVPTRVAADGQVPIVRPLQLAAMTSPMVVEFNAQPPGKSATGTLFLGIRVGDEDALKSLEAAQALRRSGLHAELVLKRLEPSGAVNIPLVRVESQAGVPARTIAVSADGRVPGVWLDEVDGSSLQSAGLESPERRYMQLAFAWAQGIQPGRYQLRIRLLGQPPQLASIESELLVAYRHKSK
;
A
#
# COMPACT_ATOMS: atom_id res chain seq x y z
N MET A 1 63.88 44.41 48.96
CA MET A 1 62.65 45.08 49.43
C MET A 1 61.56 44.01 49.51
N GLN A 2 61.24 43.49 50.71
CA GLN A 2 60.08 43.90 51.53
C GLN A 2 58.75 43.65 50.76
N ARG A 3 57.77 42.82 51.18
CA ARG A 3 57.31 42.37 52.51
C ARG A 3 56.32 41.17 52.36
N TYR A 4 56.31 40.29 53.37
CA TYR A 4 55.18 39.63 54.09
C TYR A 4 54.01 39.05 53.27
N GLY A 5 53.65 37.76 53.41
CA GLY A 5 53.14 37.11 54.64
C GLY A 5 51.64 37.45 54.77
N GLN A 6 50.67 36.56 54.97
CA GLN A 6 50.55 35.31 55.73
C GLN A 6 49.16 34.71 55.37
N LEU A 7 49.06 33.40 55.15
CA LEU A 7 48.35 32.43 56.04
C LEU A 7 46.84 32.69 56.26
N LEU A 8 45.98 31.79 55.76
CA LEU A 8 45.10 31.01 56.64
C LEU A 8 44.48 29.80 55.91
N LEU A 9 44.69 28.62 56.50
CA LEU A 9 44.00 27.37 56.23
C LEU A 9 42.48 27.52 56.43
N TRP A 10 41.66 26.81 55.64
CA TRP A 10 40.48 26.11 56.19
C TRP A 10 40.28 24.75 55.52
N VAL A 11 39.82 23.83 56.36
CA VAL A 11 39.97 22.38 56.34
C VAL A 11 38.68 21.70 55.84
N LEU A 12 38.88 20.58 55.12
CA LEU A 12 38.07 19.38 54.93
C LEU A 12 36.51 19.39 54.87
N ALA A 13 36.06 18.62 53.87
CA ALA A 13 35.06 17.55 53.88
C ALA A 13 33.56 17.90 53.82
N CYS A 14 32.93 17.44 52.72
CA CYS A 14 31.62 16.79 52.63
C CYS A 14 31.58 16.08 51.25
N LEU A 15 31.69 14.75 51.18
CA LEU A 15 30.58 13.78 51.10
C LEU A 15 29.70 13.98 49.86
N GLY A 16 29.56 12.88 49.10
CA GLY A 16 29.23 12.90 47.69
C GLY A 16 27.76 13.07 47.34
N ILE A 17 27.50 13.22 46.04
CA ILE A 17 26.24 12.88 45.39
C ILE A 17 26.55 12.21 44.04
N SER A 18 25.87 11.09 43.87
CA SER A 18 25.68 10.20 42.73
C SER A 18 25.82 10.81 41.33
N LEU A 19 26.67 10.20 40.50
CA LEU A 19 26.61 10.34 39.05
C LEU A 19 25.32 9.66 38.56
N LEU A 20 24.29 10.45 38.32
CA LEU A 20 23.12 10.03 37.56
C LEU A 20 23.56 9.82 36.11
N THR A 21 23.72 8.56 35.71
CA THR A 21 23.69 8.13 34.32
C THR A 21 22.36 8.56 33.70
N SER A 22 22.37 9.64 32.92
CA SER A 22 21.25 10.03 32.07
C SER A 22 21.49 9.57 30.63
N CYS A 23 20.52 8.79 30.16
CA CYS A 23 19.93 8.76 28.82
C CYS A 23 20.85 8.89 27.60
N GLN A 24 20.79 7.87 26.74
CA GLN A 24 19.87 7.95 25.60
C GLN A 24 19.59 6.54 25.06
N ALA A 25 18.38 6.05 25.30
CA ALA A 25 17.80 5.04 24.43
C ALA A 25 17.55 5.74 23.09
N GLN A 26 18.26 5.32 22.05
CA GLN A 26 17.94 5.69 20.68
C GLN A 26 16.52 5.19 20.39
N THR A 27 15.55 6.10 20.50
CA THR A 27 14.26 5.94 19.86
C THR A 27 14.54 5.78 18.37
N THR A 28 14.43 4.54 17.90
CA THR A 28 14.32 4.25 16.49
C THR A 28 13.19 5.12 15.97
N GLN A 29 13.52 6.11 15.15
CA GLN A 29 12.53 6.88 14.42
C GLN A 29 11.85 5.90 13.47
N THR A 30 10.74 5.33 13.93
CA THR A 30 9.75 4.73 13.07
C THR A 30 9.42 5.82 12.05
N HIS A 31 9.83 5.62 10.80
CA HIS A 31 9.37 6.45 9.70
C HIS A 31 7.85 6.31 9.70
N ASP A 32 7.17 7.33 10.19
CA ASP A 32 5.73 7.43 10.15
C ASP A 32 5.38 7.70 8.69
N VAL A 33 5.17 6.63 7.92
CA VAL A 33 4.64 6.74 6.56
C VAL A 33 3.23 7.33 6.73
N PRO A 34 2.98 8.57 6.27
CA PRO A 34 1.68 9.19 6.47
C PRO A 34 0.63 8.34 5.77
N THR A 35 -0.23 7.68 6.55
CA THR A 35 -1.37 6.93 6.04
C THR A 35 -2.35 7.95 5.47
N ARG A 36 -2.28 8.21 4.16
CA ARG A 36 -3.30 9.02 3.47
C ARG A 36 -4.55 8.15 3.29
N VAL A 37 -5.36 8.10 4.33
CA VAL A 37 -6.67 7.43 4.31
C VAL A 37 -7.64 8.33 3.55
N ALA A 38 -8.15 7.87 2.40
CA ALA A 38 -9.40 8.41 1.87
C ALA A 38 -10.48 8.22 2.95
N ALA A 39 -10.93 9.34 3.52
CA ALA A 39 -11.62 9.40 4.81
C ALA A 39 -12.99 8.67 4.86
N ASP A 40 -13.60 8.31 3.72
CA ASP A 40 -15.02 7.96 3.72
C ASP A 40 -15.36 6.55 3.17
N GLY A 41 -14.36 5.67 3.06
CA GLY A 41 -14.60 4.32 2.53
C GLY A 41 -15.20 4.35 1.12
N GLN A 42 -14.89 5.39 0.34
CA GLN A 42 -15.36 5.57 -1.03
C GLN A 42 -14.23 5.34 -2.03
N VAL A 43 -14.52 4.74 -3.18
CA VAL A 43 -13.54 4.58 -4.26
C VAL A 43 -13.08 5.96 -4.78
N PRO A 44 -11.77 6.23 -4.90
CA PRO A 44 -10.65 5.29 -4.76
C PRO A 44 -10.21 5.02 -3.32
N ILE A 45 -9.78 3.78 -3.06
CA ILE A 45 -9.24 3.32 -1.77
C ILE A 45 -7.76 3.01 -1.91
N VAL A 46 -6.97 3.53 -0.98
CA VAL A 46 -5.57 3.17 -0.77
C VAL A 46 -5.39 2.68 0.66
N ARG A 47 -4.71 1.55 0.84
CA ARG A 47 -4.33 1.00 2.16
C ARG A 47 -2.91 0.45 2.11
N PRO A 48 -2.07 0.65 3.14
CA PRO A 48 -0.78 -0.02 3.22
C PRO A 48 -0.95 -1.53 3.07
N LEU A 49 -0.12 -2.16 2.22
CA LEU A 49 -0.13 -3.60 2.00
C LEU A 49 1.30 -4.12 2.07
N GLN A 50 1.58 -4.92 3.08
CA GLN A 50 2.88 -5.58 3.18
C GLN A 50 2.92 -6.77 2.22
N LEU A 51 3.97 -6.85 1.40
CA LEU A 51 4.18 -7.93 0.43
C LEU A 51 4.75 -9.19 1.10
N ALA A 52 3.93 -9.76 1.99
CA ALA A 52 4.24 -10.96 2.76
C ALA A 52 3.08 -11.96 2.67
N ALA A 53 3.38 -13.22 2.95
CA ALA A 53 2.35 -14.26 2.97
C ALA A 53 1.35 -13.98 4.09
N MET A 54 0.06 -14.03 3.78
CA MET A 54 -1.00 -13.68 4.72
C MET A 54 -1.70 -14.93 5.26
N THR A 55 -1.72 -15.06 6.59
CA THR A 55 -2.50 -16.10 7.28
C THR A 55 -4.01 -15.81 7.24
N SER A 56 -4.38 -14.53 7.34
CA SER A 56 -5.75 -14.03 7.26
C SER A 56 -5.88 -12.99 6.15
N PRO A 57 -6.98 -12.95 5.38
CA PRO A 57 -7.18 -11.94 4.36
C PRO A 57 -7.37 -10.54 4.97
N MET A 58 -6.87 -9.52 4.27
CA MET A 58 -7.28 -8.14 4.48
C MET A 58 -8.69 -7.98 3.93
N VAL A 59 -9.56 -7.34 4.70
CA VAL A 59 -10.94 -7.06 4.31
C VAL A 59 -11.12 -5.55 4.21
N VAL A 60 -11.61 -5.10 3.05
CA VAL A 60 -11.86 -3.69 2.77
C VAL A 60 -13.29 -3.55 2.31
N GLU A 61 -14.10 -2.84 3.09
CA GLU A 61 -15.43 -2.43 2.68
C GLU A 61 -15.40 -1.02 2.10
N PHE A 62 -16.14 -0.82 1.01
CA PHE A 62 -16.19 0.46 0.34
C PHE A 62 -17.50 0.70 -0.39
N ASN A 63 -17.78 1.97 -0.66
CA ASN A 63 -18.87 2.42 -1.53
C ASN A 63 -18.31 2.78 -2.91
N ALA A 64 -18.82 2.12 -3.94
CA ALA A 64 -18.56 2.50 -5.33
C ALA A 64 -19.63 3.49 -5.78
N GLN A 65 -19.22 4.71 -6.12
CA GLN A 65 -20.05 5.69 -6.83
C GLN A 65 -19.96 5.48 -8.34
N PRO A 66 -20.85 6.05 -9.16
CA PRO A 66 -20.67 6.04 -10.62
C PRO A 66 -19.27 6.51 -11.03
N PRO A 67 -18.64 5.91 -12.07
CA PRO A 67 -17.31 6.32 -12.51
C PRO A 67 -17.32 7.77 -13.03
N GLY A 68 -16.23 8.49 -12.78
CA GLY A 68 -16.00 9.82 -13.32
C GLY A 68 -15.79 9.82 -14.84
N LYS A 69 -15.71 11.01 -15.45
CA LYS A 69 -15.59 11.18 -16.91
C LYS A 69 -14.33 10.53 -17.52
N SER A 70 -13.26 10.48 -16.74
CA SER A 70 -11.95 9.93 -17.12
C SER A 70 -11.80 8.44 -16.80
N ALA A 71 -12.84 7.82 -16.27
CA ALA A 71 -12.87 6.45 -15.78
C ALA A 71 -13.79 5.57 -16.63
N THR A 72 -13.48 4.28 -16.67
CA THR A 72 -14.41 3.25 -17.16
C THR A 72 -15.25 2.71 -16.01
N GLY A 73 -16.34 1.99 -16.31
CA GLY A 73 -17.12 1.23 -15.31
C GLY A 73 -16.43 -0.05 -14.81
N THR A 74 -15.10 -0.16 -14.96
CA THR A 74 -14.30 -1.30 -14.52
C THR A 74 -13.54 -0.93 -13.26
N LEU A 75 -13.72 -1.68 -12.18
CA LEU A 75 -12.86 -1.55 -11.00
C LEU A 75 -11.55 -2.31 -11.23
N PHE A 76 -10.46 -1.63 -10.94
CA PHE A 76 -9.13 -2.17 -10.75
C PHE A 76 -9.00 -2.65 -9.30
N LEU A 77 -8.55 -3.89 -9.10
CA LEU A 77 -8.24 -4.47 -7.81
C LEU A 77 -6.78 -4.90 -7.83
N GLY A 78 -5.92 -4.14 -7.17
CA GLY A 78 -4.48 -4.32 -7.35
C GLY A 78 -3.65 -3.61 -6.30
N ILE A 79 -2.41 -3.35 -6.66
CA ILE A 79 -1.45 -2.65 -5.83
C ILE A 79 -0.89 -1.47 -6.58
N ARG A 80 -0.42 -0.48 -5.83
CA ARG A 80 0.51 0.50 -6.33
C ARG A 80 1.80 0.47 -5.52
N VAL A 81 2.88 0.78 -6.20
CA VAL A 81 4.20 1.04 -5.61
C VAL A 81 4.63 2.42 -6.04
N GLY A 82 5.38 3.13 -5.21
CA GLY A 82 5.91 4.41 -5.61
C GLY A 82 7.15 4.79 -4.86
N ASP A 83 7.96 5.61 -5.49
CA ASP A 83 9.21 6.18 -5.01
C ASP A 83 9.28 7.63 -5.52
N GLU A 84 10.20 8.42 -4.98
CA GLU A 84 10.48 9.76 -5.52
C GLU A 84 11.09 9.67 -6.93
N ASP A 85 11.82 8.58 -7.20
CA ASP A 85 12.39 8.24 -8.50
C ASP A 85 11.43 7.36 -9.32
N ALA A 86 11.07 7.85 -10.51
CA ALA A 86 10.23 7.12 -11.46
C ALA A 86 10.87 5.79 -11.90
N LEU A 87 12.19 5.74 -12.05
CA LEU A 87 12.91 4.55 -12.48
C LEU A 87 12.82 3.47 -11.41
N LYS A 88 13.04 3.81 -10.13
CA LYS A 88 12.88 2.86 -9.02
C LYS A 88 11.47 2.32 -8.90
N SER A 89 10.47 3.18 -9.10
CA SER A 89 9.06 2.79 -9.10
C SER A 89 8.75 1.78 -10.22
N LEU A 90 9.29 2.02 -11.41
CA LEU A 90 9.19 1.10 -12.56
C LEU A 90 9.91 -0.23 -12.29
N GLU A 91 11.13 -0.19 -11.73
CA GLU A 91 11.89 -1.38 -11.38
C GLU A 91 11.15 -2.24 -10.34
N ALA A 92 10.58 -1.62 -9.31
CA ALA A 92 9.75 -2.30 -8.32
C ALA A 92 8.52 -2.97 -8.96
N ALA A 93 7.82 -2.26 -9.86
CA ALA A 93 6.69 -2.82 -10.58
C ALA A 93 7.09 -4.00 -11.49
N GLN A 94 8.22 -3.90 -12.17
CA GLN A 94 8.75 -4.99 -13.00
C GLN A 94 9.22 -6.19 -12.16
N ALA A 95 9.78 -5.96 -10.97
CA ALA A 95 10.11 -7.01 -10.02
C ALA A 95 8.83 -7.73 -9.57
N LEU A 96 7.79 -6.99 -9.19
CA LEU A 96 6.48 -7.55 -8.83
C LEU A 96 5.88 -8.40 -9.95
N ARG A 97 5.87 -7.90 -11.19
CA ARG A 97 5.36 -8.64 -12.35
C ARG A 97 6.11 -9.96 -12.59
N ARG A 98 7.42 -10.01 -12.34
CA ARG A 98 8.28 -11.19 -12.55
C ARG A 98 8.33 -12.13 -11.34
N SER A 99 7.88 -11.68 -10.18
CA SER A 99 8.05 -12.40 -8.91
C SER A 99 7.16 -13.63 -8.74
N GLY A 100 6.10 -13.76 -9.54
CA GLY A 100 5.05 -14.73 -9.27
C GLY A 100 4.29 -14.40 -7.98
N LEU A 101 4.04 -13.12 -7.70
CA LEU A 101 3.18 -12.70 -6.58
C LEU A 101 1.77 -13.27 -6.78
N HIS A 102 1.36 -14.19 -5.91
CA HIS A 102 0.05 -14.82 -5.99
C HIS A 102 -0.88 -14.22 -4.96
N ALA A 103 -2.17 -14.19 -5.26
CA ALA A 103 -3.18 -13.74 -4.32
C ALA A 103 -4.49 -14.53 -4.47
N GLU A 104 -5.29 -14.53 -3.41
CA GLU A 104 -6.71 -14.84 -3.46
C GLU A 104 -7.51 -13.56 -3.34
N LEU A 105 -8.42 -13.34 -4.29
CA LEU A 105 -9.31 -12.18 -4.34
C LEU A 105 -10.76 -12.63 -4.40
N VAL A 106 -11.58 -12.07 -3.52
CA VAL A 106 -13.04 -12.21 -3.57
C VAL A 106 -13.65 -10.82 -3.43
N LEU A 107 -14.44 -10.43 -4.41
CA LEU A 107 -15.25 -9.22 -4.35
C LEU A 107 -16.72 -9.61 -4.17
N LYS A 108 -17.37 -9.01 -3.18
CA LYS A 108 -18.81 -9.16 -2.95
C LYS A 108 -19.50 -7.81 -3.00
N ARG A 109 -20.69 -7.76 -3.59
CA ARG A 109 -21.64 -6.66 -3.40
C ARG A 109 -22.46 -6.95 -2.16
N LEU A 110 -22.62 -5.96 -1.30
CA LEU A 110 -23.41 -6.07 -0.08
C LEU A 110 -24.80 -5.49 -0.36
N GLU A 111 -25.80 -6.36 -0.33
CA GLU A 111 -27.20 -6.01 -0.53
C GLU A 111 -28.01 -6.30 0.75
N PRO A 112 -29.21 -5.71 0.92
CA PRO A 112 -30.06 -6.00 2.07
C PRO A 112 -30.41 -7.49 2.23
N SER A 113 -30.49 -8.22 1.11
CA SER A 113 -30.78 -9.66 1.05
C SER A 113 -29.56 -10.55 1.31
N GLY A 114 -28.36 -9.99 1.36
CA GLY A 114 -27.11 -10.73 1.56
C GLY A 114 -25.98 -10.26 0.66
N ALA A 115 -24.87 -11.00 0.68
CA ALA A 115 -23.67 -10.68 -0.09
C ALA A 115 -23.60 -11.51 -1.38
N VAL A 116 -23.50 -10.85 -2.53
CA VAL A 116 -23.45 -11.47 -3.87
C VAL A 116 -22.01 -11.43 -4.39
N ASN A 117 -21.49 -12.57 -4.86
CA ASN A 117 -20.16 -12.61 -5.47
C ASN A 117 -20.15 -11.84 -6.81
N ILE A 118 -19.14 -10.99 -6.99
CA ILE A 118 -18.91 -10.28 -8.24
C ILE A 118 -17.86 -11.04 -9.05
N PRO A 119 -18.17 -11.41 -10.31
CA PRO A 119 -17.20 -12.03 -11.20
C PRO A 119 -15.99 -11.14 -11.41
N LEU A 120 -14.80 -11.73 -11.27
CA LEU A 120 -13.54 -11.07 -11.54
C LEU A 120 -12.90 -11.64 -12.81
N VAL A 121 -12.12 -10.82 -13.49
CA VAL A 121 -11.28 -11.23 -14.61
C VAL A 121 -9.83 -10.86 -14.35
N ARG A 122 -8.89 -11.62 -14.92
CA ARG A 122 -7.45 -11.39 -14.82
C ARG A 122 -6.78 -11.58 -16.18
N VAL A 123 -5.56 -11.07 -16.31
CA VAL A 123 -4.72 -11.39 -17.46
C VAL A 123 -4.11 -12.78 -17.27
N GLU A 124 -4.11 -13.54 -18.35
CA GLU A 124 -3.28 -14.71 -18.54
C GLU A 124 -2.28 -14.42 -19.65
N SER A 125 -1.00 -14.60 -19.35
CA SER A 125 0.09 -14.45 -20.29
C SER A 125 0.90 -15.73 -20.30
N GLN A 126 1.17 -16.24 -21.50
CA GLN A 126 2.00 -17.41 -21.74
C GLN A 126 3.06 -17.03 -22.79
N ALA A 127 4.26 -17.59 -22.66
CA ALA A 127 5.34 -17.32 -23.60
C ALA A 127 4.91 -17.68 -25.03
N GLY A 128 5.09 -16.75 -25.97
CA GLY A 128 4.73 -16.95 -27.37
C GLY A 128 3.22 -16.84 -27.69
N VAL A 129 2.37 -16.52 -26.70
CA VAL A 129 0.93 -16.34 -26.91
C VAL A 129 0.52 -14.92 -26.49
N PRO A 130 -0.31 -14.22 -27.28
CA PRO A 130 -0.87 -12.93 -26.87
C PRO A 130 -1.58 -13.04 -25.52
N ALA A 131 -1.34 -12.05 -24.65
CA ALA A 131 -2.03 -12.00 -23.37
C ALA A 131 -3.55 -11.90 -23.57
N ARG A 132 -4.31 -12.63 -22.77
CA ARG A 132 -5.77 -12.66 -22.83
C ARG A 132 -6.38 -12.41 -21.46
N THR A 133 -7.57 -11.83 -21.45
CA THR A 133 -8.37 -11.67 -20.24
C THR A 133 -9.23 -12.92 -20.04
N ILE A 134 -9.13 -13.55 -18.87
CA ILE A 134 -9.90 -14.73 -18.50
C ILE A 134 -10.57 -14.54 -17.14
N ALA A 135 -11.63 -15.32 -16.87
CA ALA A 135 -12.29 -15.30 -15.57
C ALA A 135 -11.34 -15.79 -14.45
N VAL A 136 -11.45 -15.17 -13.28
CA VAL A 136 -10.89 -15.72 -12.04
C VAL A 136 -11.78 -16.87 -11.59
N SER A 137 -11.16 -17.98 -11.18
CA SER A 137 -11.85 -19.17 -10.70
C SER A 137 -12.59 -18.90 -9.38
N ALA A 138 -13.52 -19.80 -9.03
CA ALA A 138 -14.34 -19.66 -7.83
C ALA A 138 -13.54 -19.65 -6.51
N ASP A 139 -12.31 -20.18 -6.52
CA ASP A 139 -11.37 -20.13 -5.39
C ASP A 139 -10.68 -18.75 -5.23
N GLY A 140 -10.93 -17.82 -6.16
CA GLY A 140 -10.39 -16.47 -6.14
C GLY A 140 -8.91 -16.36 -6.50
N ARG A 141 -8.26 -17.44 -6.95
CA ARG A 141 -6.80 -17.45 -7.16
C ARG A 141 -6.38 -16.65 -8.39
N VAL A 142 -5.42 -15.78 -8.18
CA VAL A 142 -4.80 -14.94 -9.21
C VAL A 142 -3.28 -15.15 -9.16
N PRO A 143 -2.70 -15.80 -10.18
CA PRO A 143 -1.25 -15.96 -10.29
C PRO A 143 -0.64 -14.74 -11.00
N GLY A 144 -0.13 -13.80 -10.21
CA GLY A 144 0.59 -12.63 -10.73
C GLY A 144 -0.22 -11.34 -10.75
N VAL A 145 0.47 -10.30 -11.21
CA VAL A 145 -0.07 -8.94 -11.38
C VAL A 145 0.28 -8.40 -12.77
N TRP A 146 -0.51 -7.45 -13.26
CA TRP A 146 -0.35 -6.86 -14.58
C TRP A 146 -0.31 -5.34 -14.52
N LEU A 147 0.61 -4.70 -15.24
CA LEU A 147 0.66 -3.24 -15.35
C LEU A 147 -0.62 -2.73 -16.02
N ASP A 148 -1.31 -1.81 -15.36
CA ASP A 148 -2.51 -1.16 -15.88
C ASP A 148 -2.71 0.18 -15.16
N GLU A 149 -3.58 1.03 -15.69
CA GLU A 149 -3.76 2.39 -15.18
C GLU A 149 -5.16 2.60 -14.61
N VAL A 150 -5.22 3.30 -13.49
CA VAL A 150 -6.45 3.80 -12.87
C VAL A 150 -6.67 5.27 -13.19
N ASP A 151 -7.89 5.75 -12.98
CA ASP A 151 -8.21 7.16 -13.16
C ASP A 151 -7.44 8.06 -12.17
N GLY A 152 -6.31 8.61 -12.63
CA GLY A 152 -5.47 9.51 -11.85
C GLY A 152 -6.17 10.79 -11.41
N SER A 153 -7.20 11.26 -12.16
CA SER A 153 -7.94 12.47 -11.77
C SER A 153 -8.77 12.25 -10.50
N SER A 154 -9.34 11.05 -10.34
CA SER A 154 -10.03 10.64 -9.11
C SER A 154 -9.06 10.47 -7.94
N LEU A 155 -7.87 9.90 -8.16
CA LEU A 155 -6.84 9.79 -7.12
C LEU A 155 -6.35 11.16 -6.65
N GLN A 156 -6.09 12.08 -7.58
CA GLN A 156 -5.67 13.44 -7.27
C GLN A 156 -6.74 14.20 -6.47
N SER A 157 -8.00 14.10 -6.90
CA SER A 157 -9.13 14.78 -6.25
C SER A 157 -9.38 14.24 -4.83
N ALA A 158 -9.06 12.96 -4.58
CA ALA A 158 -9.13 12.34 -3.26
C ALA A 158 -7.88 12.61 -2.39
N GLY A 159 -6.89 13.38 -2.87
CA GLY A 159 -5.64 13.64 -2.15
C GLY A 159 -4.73 12.41 -2.01
N LEU A 160 -4.97 11.37 -2.80
CA LEU A 160 -4.24 10.10 -2.75
C LEU A 160 -3.00 10.08 -3.65
N GLU A 161 -2.79 11.12 -4.44
CA GLU A 161 -1.56 11.38 -5.18
C GLU A 161 -0.61 12.26 -4.39
N SER A 162 0.69 12.03 -4.54
CA SER A 162 1.73 12.90 -4.00
C SER A 162 2.54 13.51 -5.15
N PRO A 163 2.75 14.84 -5.20
CA PRO A 163 3.57 15.45 -6.25
C PRO A 163 5.03 14.98 -6.20
N GLU A 164 5.48 14.53 -5.03
CA GLU A 164 6.85 14.06 -4.78
C GLU A 164 7.05 12.58 -5.13
N ARG A 165 5.99 11.79 -5.33
CA ARG A 165 6.09 10.36 -5.63
C ARG A 165 5.63 10.05 -7.05
N ARG A 166 6.21 9.01 -7.61
CA ARG A 166 5.87 8.44 -8.92
C ARG A 166 5.31 7.05 -8.67
N TYR A 167 4.03 6.85 -8.99
CA TYR A 167 3.37 5.58 -8.74
C TYR A 167 3.30 4.72 -9.99
N MET A 168 3.55 3.43 -9.81
CA MET A 168 3.26 2.39 -10.79
C MET A 168 2.17 1.48 -10.22
N GLN A 169 1.22 1.09 -11.06
CA GLN A 169 0.01 0.38 -10.66
C GLN A 169 -0.01 -1.00 -11.32
N LEU A 170 -0.31 -2.03 -10.54
CA LEU A 170 -0.43 -3.40 -11.02
C LEU A 170 -1.73 -4.05 -10.56
N ALA A 171 -2.56 -4.47 -11.50
CA ALA A 171 -3.81 -5.16 -11.23
C ALA A 171 -3.54 -6.63 -10.89
N PHE A 172 -4.18 -7.15 -9.86
CA PHE A 172 -4.42 -8.60 -9.76
C PHE A 172 -5.59 -8.98 -10.68
N ALA A 173 -6.69 -8.25 -10.56
CA ALA A 173 -7.92 -8.54 -11.27
C ALA A 173 -8.74 -7.26 -11.51
N TRP A 174 -9.76 -7.41 -12.35
CA TRP A 174 -10.76 -6.38 -12.59
C TRP A 174 -12.16 -6.91 -12.35
N ALA A 175 -13.05 -6.02 -11.87
CA ALA A 175 -14.49 -6.25 -11.87
C ALA A 175 -15.12 -5.35 -12.93
N GLN A 176 -15.74 -5.95 -13.95
CA GLN A 176 -16.31 -5.23 -15.09
C GLN A 176 -17.78 -4.90 -14.87
N GLY A 177 -18.22 -3.72 -15.30
CA GLY A 177 -19.63 -3.35 -15.31
C GLY A 177 -20.26 -3.23 -13.92
N ILE A 178 -19.46 -2.88 -12.91
CA ILE A 178 -19.94 -2.79 -11.54
C ILE A 178 -20.97 -1.67 -11.38
N GLN A 179 -22.01 -1.93 -10.60
CA GLN A 179 -23.05 -0.95 -10.30
C GLN A 179 -22.67 -0.13 -9.06
N PRO A 180 -23.18 1.10 -8.91
CA PRO A 180 -23.03 1.82 -7.65
C PRO A 180 -23.58 1.01 -6.45
N GLY A 181 -22.95 1.18 -5.29
CA GLY A 181 -23.37 0.53 -4.05
C GLY A 181 -22.21 0.14 -3.13
N ARG A 182 -22.52 -0.66 -2.11
CA ARG A 182 -21.56 -1.11 -1.10
C ARG A 182 -20.94 -2.45 -1.48
N TYR A 183 -19.64 -2.58 -1.29
CA TYR A 183 -18.85 -3.74 -1.64
C TYR A 183 -17.91 -4.13 -0.50
N GLN A 184 -17.48 -5.38 -0.51
CA GLN A 184 -16.43 -5.92 0.33
C GLN A 184 -15.42 -6.65 -0.55
N LEU A 185 -14.17 -6.18 -0.52
CA LEU A 185 -13.02 -6.88 -1.07
C LEU A 185 -12.34 -7.67 0.04
N ARG A 186 -12.06 -8.95 -0.23
CA ARG A 186 -11.13 -9.77 0.55
C ARG A 186 -9.93 -10.05 -0.31
N ILE A 187 -8.73 -9.74 0.19
CA ILE A 187 -7.47 -10.04 -0.48
C ILE A 187 -6.54 -10.77 0.47
N ARG A 188 -5.90 -11.83 -0.02
CA ARG A 188 -4.88 -12.58 0.71
C ARG A 188 -3.70 -12.85 -0.19
N LEU A 189 -2.54 -12.31 0.16
CA LEU A 189 -1.31 -12.61 -0.56
C LEU A 189 -0.84 -14.03 -0.20
N LEU A 190 -0.52 -14.79 -1.25
CA LEU A 190 -0.08 -16.18 -1.16
C LEU A 190 1.42 -16.25 -1.41
N GLY A 191 2.13 -16.86 -0.47
CA GLY A 191 3.58 -16.96 -0.53
C GLY A 191 4.28 -15.60 -0.37
N GLN A 192 5.59 -15.64 -0.20
CA GLN A 192 6.41 -14.45 -0.04
C GLN A 192 7.70 -14.66 -0.81
N PRO A 193 7.82 -14.14 -2.04
CA PRO A 193 9.11 -14.05 -2.69
C PRO A 193 10.00 -13.12 -1.83
N PRO A 194 11.13 -13.60 -1.26
CA PRO A 194 11.91 -12.82 -0.29
C PRO A 194 12.39 -11.46 -0.83
N GLN A 195 12.55 -11.38 -2.15
CA GLN A 195 12.99 -10.20 -2.89
C GLN A 195 11.98 -9.03 -2.86
N LEU A 196 10.74 -9.27 -2.43
CA LEU A 196 9.68 -8.25 -2.40
C LEU A 196 9.52 -7.58 -1.03
N ALA A 197 10.14 -8.11 0.03
CA ALA A 197 9.90 -7.66 1.40
C ALA A 197 10.27 -6.19 1.64
N SER A 198 11.21 -5.64 0.86
CA SER A 198 11.65 -4.25 0.94
C SER A 198 10.85 -3.29 0.06
N ILE A 199 9.92 -3.79 -0.76
CA ILE A 199 9.11 -2.94 -1.63
C ILE A 199 7.92 -2.43 -0.83
N GLU A 200 7.88 -1.12 -0.58
CA GLU A 200 6.68 -0.48 -0.05
C GLU A 200 5.55 -0.56 -1.09
N SER A 201 4.41 -1.10 -0.66
CA SER A 201 3.25 -1.23 -1.53
C SER A 201 1.96 -0.87 -0.80
N GLU A 202 0.98 -0.45 -1.59
CA GLU A 202 -0.35 -0.12 -1.11
C GLU A 202 -1.38 -0.91 -1.94
N LEU A 203 -2.36 -1.51 -1.28
CA LEU A 203 -3.59 -1.96 -1.91
C LEU A 203 -4.26 -0.75 -2.56
N LEU A 204 -4.66 -0.90 -3.81
CA LEU A 204 -5.38 0.09 -4.59
C LEU A 204 -6.67 -0.50 -5.14
N VAL A 205 -7.80 0.13 -4.80
CA VAL A 205 -9.10 -0.09 -5.43
C VAL A 205 -9.54 1.21 -6.06
N ALA A 206 -9.62 1.25 -7.38
CA ALA A 206 -9.98 2.46 -8.13
C ALA A 206 -10.68 2.08 -9.43
N TYR A 207 -11.35 3.05 -10.06
CA TYR A 207 -11.82 2.84 -11.42
C TYR A 207 -10.65 2.89 -12.41
N ARG A 208 -10.66 1.97 -13.38
CA ARG A 208 -9.67 1.90 -14.45
C ARG A 208 -9.76 3.13 -15.34
N HIS A 209 -8.61 3.66 -15.76
CA HIS A 209 -8.54 4.81 -16.67
C HIS A 209 -9.24 4.50 -18.00
N LYS A 210 -9.92 5.51 -18.54
CA LYS A 210 -10.49 5.47 -19.88
C LYS A 210 -9.46 5.99 -20.88
N SER A 211 -8.88 5.12 -21.69
CA SER A 211 -8.07 5.51 -22.85
C SER A 211 -8.88 6.42 -23.77
N LYS A 212 -8.23 7.46 -24.31
CA LYS A 212 -8.84 8.38 -25.28
C LYS A 212 -9.11 7.72 -26.62
#